data_AF-A0A068NMI6-F1
#
_entry.id   AF-A0A068NMI6-F1
#
_cell.length_a   1.000
_cell.length_b   1.000
_cell.length_c   1.000
_cell.angle_alpha   90.00
_cell.angle_beta   90.00
_cell.angle_gamma   90.00
#
_symmetry.space_group_name_H-M   'P 1'
#
loop_
_entity.id
_entity.type
_entity.pdbx_description
1 polymer ?
#
loop_
_entity_poly.entity_id
_entity_poly.type
_entity_poly.pdbx_seq_one_letter_code
_entity_poly.pdbx_strand_id
1 'polypeptide(L)'
;MTIHEVGGVIRSLQPPAEIFISDSKQFVKGQWLVSHVWNTVKIGDATGLLDCTAACTRSITNGKLTDRARINEEFFLPEPGAFATRYIPDESKYGLVDHLPVATALAGLPIVYPIASRTGLDPAALQPAMSDSGPFKRLVFKGFGSVGAWSQLTSEGSTVNRSTLSQSDGKDLVVWIAPPAGPSCLNIWWMDSKGKERIVASYPIGLNTASPKLPTIYKIFGESRSELSEPIAGELKADEPVTFRIRIPGADSAGLICNDQPVVHLQRNGDWFFGRGTVPQGKVCVCAQFGGKSYWHGLLLYDVR
;
A
#
# COMPACT_ATOMS: atom_id res chain seq x y z
N MET A 1 -1.49 26.55 -31.05
CA MET A 1 -1.65 25.25 -30.34
C MET A 1 -2.51 24.38 -31.21
N THR A 2 -1.92 23.36 -31.85
CA THR A 2 -2.67 22.43 -32.69
C THR A 2 -2.92 21.18 -31.86
N ILE A 3 -4.18 20.93 -31.49
CA ILE A 3 -4.57 19.69 -30.84
C ILE A 3 -4.94 18.72 -31.95
N HIS A 4 -4.19 17.63 -32.06
CA HIS A 4 -4.61 16.49 -32.87
C HIS A 4 -5.37 15.55 -31.94
N GLU A 5 -6.68 15.44 -32.11
CA GLU A 5 -7.49 14.44 -31.41
C GLU A 5 -7.24 13.07 -32.05
N VAL A 6 -6.94 12.10 -31.21
CA VAL A 6 -6.69 10.73 -31.62
C VAL A 6 -7.61 9.83 -30.82
N GLY A 7 -8.73 9.46 -31.43
CA GLY A 7 -9.74 8.56 -30.84
C GLY A 7 -9.35 7.10 -31.04
N GLY A 8 -9.29 6.35 -29.94
CA GLY A 8 -9.11 4.90 -29.93
C GLY A 8 -9.78 4.29 -28.70
N VAL A 9 -10.22 3.03 -28.81
CA VAL A 9 -10.65 2.24 -27.65
C VAL A 9 -9.39 1.75 -26.95
N ILE A 10 -9.29 2.00 -25.65
CA ILE A 10 -8.11 1.66 -24.85
C ILE A 10 -8.70 1.25 -23.49
N ARG A 11 -8.13 0.25 -22.84
CA ARG A 11 -8.68 -0.32 -21.59
C ARG A 11 -7.86 0.14 -20.40
N SER A 12 -8.52 0.33 -19.25
CA SER A 12 -7.81 0.56 -17.98
C SER A 12 -7.67 -0.75 -17.21
N LEU A 13 -6.48 -1.01 -16.70
CA LEU A 13 -6.19 -2.08 -15.75
C LEU A 13 -6.71 -1.66 -14.38
N GLN A 14 -7.58 -2.49 -13.80
CA GLN A 14 -8.18 -2.26 -12.51
C GLN A 14 -7.91 -3.41 -11.55
N PRO A 15 -7.72 -3.13 -10.25
CA PRO A 15 -7.62 -4.16 -9.23
C PRO A 15 -8.99 -4.88 -9.06
N PRO A 16 -9.02 -6.08 -8.45
CA PRO A 16 -10.21 -6.93 -8.35
C PRO A 16 -11.32 -6.37 -7.42
N ALA A 17 -11.10 -5.19 -6.83
CA ALA A 17 -11.95 -4.56 -5.84
C ALA A 17 -12.68 -3.29 -6.37
N GLU A 18 -12.37 -2.83 -7.59
CA GLU A 18 -13.09 -1.69 -8.20
C GLU A 18 -14.36 -2.15 -8.93
N ILE A 19 -15.39 -1.30 -8.94
CA ILE A 19 -16.70 -1.56 -9.53
C ILE A 19 -16.54 -1.96 -11.01
N PHE A 20 -16.96 -3.18 -11.34
CA PHE A 20 -16.99 -3.65 -12.72
C PHE A 20 -18.20 -3.04 -13.44
N ILE A 21 -17.95 -2.23 -14.47
CA ILE A 21 -18.95 -1.97 -15.51
C ILE A 21 -19.12 -3.23 -16.38
N SER A 22 -20.24 -3.35 -17.08
CA SER A 22 -20.66 -4.56 -17.83
C SER A 22 -19.61 -5.13 -18.80
N ASP A 23 -18.66 -4.31 -19.25
CA ASP A 23 -17.67 -4.66 -20.27
C ASP A 23 -16.30 -5.04 -19.69
N SER A 24 -16.22 -5.24 -18.37
CA SER A 24 -14.99 -5.62 -17.69
C SER A 24 -14.59 -7.07 -18.02
N LYS A 25 -13.34 -7.29 -18.44
CA LYS A 25 -12.80 -8.63 -18.74
C LYS A 25 -11.63 -8.94 -17.83
N GLN A 26 -11.60 -10.12 -17.24
CA GLN A 26 -10.44 -10.54 -16.46
C GLN A 26 -9.22 -10.63 -17.38
N PHE A 27 -8.14 -9.94 -17.00
CA PHE A 27 -6.92 -9.88 -17.79
C PHE A 27 -5.97 -11.02 -17.42
N VAL A 28 -5.64 -11.06 -16.13
CA VAL A 28 -4.95 -12.16 -15.45
C VAL A 28 -5.56 -12.31 -14.05
N LYS A 29 -5.23 -13.38 -13.34
CA LYS A 29 -5.75 -13.60 -11.99
C LYS A 29 -5.44 -12.39 -11.10
N GLY A 30 -6.48 -11.70 -10.62
CA GLY A 30 -6.35 -10.51 -9.78
C GLY A 30 -6.18 -9.19 -10.53
N GLN A 31 -6.34 -9.13 -11.85
CA GLN A 31 -6.37 -7.87 -12.61
C GLN A 31 -7.44 -7.92 -13.72
N TRP A 32 -8.11 -6.79 -13.96
CA TRP A 32 -9.21 -6.69 -14.91
C TRP A 32 -8.99 -5.55 -15.90
N LEU A 33 -9.38 -5.75 -17.15
CA LEU A 33 -9.49 -4.69 -18.15
C LEU A 33 -10.90 -4.13 -18.12
N VAL A 34 -11.01 -2.82 -17.95
CA VAL A 34 -12.26 -2.09 -17.97
C VAL A 34 -12.26 -1.15 -19.16
N SER A 35 -13.32 -1.18 -19.97
CA SER A 35 -13.51 -0.24 -21.07
C SER A 35 -13.58 1.19 -20.53
N HIS A 36 -12.75 2.08 -21.05
CA HIS A 36 -12.72 3.48 -20.65
C HIS A 36 -12.43 4.37 -21.86
N VAL A 37 -12.75 5.66 -21.79
CA VAL A 37 -12.56 6.61 -22.90
C VAL A 37 -11.79 7.84 -22.42
N TRP A 38 -10.81 8.24 -23.21
CA TRP A 38 -9.87 9.35 -23.04
C TRP A 38 -9.38 9.83 -24.40
N ASN A 39 -8.50 10.83 -24.39
CA ASN A 39 -7.86 11.34 -25.59
C ASN A 39 -6.36 11.31 -25.43
N THR A 40 -5.66 10.84 -26.46
CA THR A 40 -4.24 11.17 -26.63
C THR A 40 -4.18 12.50 -27.38
N VAL A 41 -3.44 13.46 -26.85
CA VAL A 41 -3.28 14.80 -27.42
C VAL A 41 -1.82 15.08 -27.71
N LYS A 42 -1.54 15.67 -28.86
CA LYS A 42 -0.21 16.21 -29.19
C LYS A 42 -0.20 17.72 -28.94
N ILE A 43 0.72 18.21 -28.13
CA ILE A 43 0.90 19.63 -27.82
C ILE A 43 2.36 20.00 -28.14
N GLY A 44 2.57 20.68 -29.26
CA GLY A 44 3.92 20.88 -29.80
C GLY A 44 4.52 19.54 -30.22
N ASP A 45 5.72 19.23 -29.72
CA ASP A 45 6.40 17.95 -29.96
C ASP A 45 6.09 16.88 -28.90
N ALA A 46 5.32 17.22 -27.86
CA ALA A 46 4.97 16.31 -26.79
C ALA A 46 3.63 15.61 -27.06
N THR A 47 3.57 14.31 -26.80
CA THR A 47 2.34 13.53 -26.73
C THR A 47 1.97 13.33 -25.26
N GLY A 48 0.71 13.57 -24.92
CA GLY A 48 0.21 13.40 -23.57
C GLY A 48 -1.21 12.87 -23.56
N LEU A 49 -1.70 12.55 -22.36
CA LEU A 49 -3.03 12.00 -22.17
C LEU A 49 -3.98 12.98 -21.51
N LEU A 50 -5.24 12.94 -21.91
CA LEU A 50 -6.33 13.72 -21.36
C LEU A 50 -7.53 12.80 -21.07
N ASP A 51 -7.79 12.52 -19.79
CA ASP A 51 -8.95 11.74 -19.36
C ASP A 51 -10.01 12.67 -18.74
N CYS A 52 -10.83 13.28 -19.61
CA CYS A 52 -11.91 14.17 -19.19
C CYS A 52 -12.96 13.48 -18.33
N THR A 53 -13.14 12.18 -18.49
CA THR A 53 -14.13 11.39 -17.75
C THR A 53 -13.69 11.23 -16.29
N ALA A 54 -12.43 10.91 -16.04
CA ALA A 54 -11.89 10.81 -14.68
C ALA A 54 -11.62 12.19 -14.04
N ALA A 55 -11.35 13.20 -14.88
CA ALA A 55 -11.11 14.57 -14.46
C ALA A 55 -12.37 15.36 -14.09
N CYS A 56 -13.55 14.89 -14.50
CA CYS A 56 -14.78 15.65 -14.33
C CYS A 56 -15.14 15.90 -12.86
N THR A 57 -16.00 16.89 -12.64
CA THR A 57 -16.49 17.28 -11.31
C THR A 57 -17.56 16.32 -10.77
N ARG A 58 -17.93 15.27 -11.50
CA ARG A 58 -18.96 14.31 -11.06
C ARG A 58 -18.42 12.90 -11.07
N SER A 59 -18.38 12.23 -9.93
CA SER A 59 -17.99 10.83 -9.86
C SER A 59 -19.07 9.97 -9.25
N ILE A 60 -19.19 8.72 -9.70
CA ILE A 60 -20.00 7.72 -9.02
C ILE A 60 -19.10 7.08 -7.95
N THR A 61 -19.46 7.26 -6.69
CA THR A 61 -18.80 6.62 -5.55
C THR A 61 -19.83 5.77 -4.82
N ASN A 62 -19.58 4.46 -4.67
CA ASN A 62 -20.53 3.51 -4.04
C ASN A 62 -21.95 3.59 -4.64
N GLY A 63 -22.04 3.67 -5.97
CA GLY A 63 -23.33 3.75 -6.69
C GLY A 63 -24.06 5.09 -6.58
N LYS A 64 -23.48 6.10 -5.92
CA LYS A 64 -24.07 7.44 -5.81
C LYS A 64 -23.28 8.45 -6.61
N LEU A 65 -23.98 9.31 -7.34
CA LEU A 65 -23.37 10.47 -7.98
C LEU A 65 -22.92 11.46 -6.89
N THR A 66 -21.67 11.88 -6.97
CA THR A 66 -21.03 12.80 -6.04
C THR A 66 -20.42 13.95 -6.83
N ASP A 67 -20.74 15.18 -6.46
CA ASP A 67 -20.11 16.38 -7.02
C ASP A 67 -18.79 16.68 -6.28
N ARG A 68 -17.73 16.91 -7.05
CA ARG A 68 -16.42 17.39 -6.61
C ARG A 68 -16.39 18.89 -6.82
N ALA A 69 -15.89 19.63 -5.83
CA ALA A 69 -15.80 21.09 -5.91
C ALA A 69 -14.86 21.61 -7.02
N ARG A 70 -13.95 20.76 -7.53
CA ARG A 70 -12.96 21.09 -8.56
C ARG A 70 -12.74 19.89 -9.49
N ILE A 71 -12.29 20.18 -10.71
CA ILE A 71 -11.80 19.16 -11.64
C ILE A 71 -10.63 18.40 -11.01
N ASN A 72 -10.51 17.11 -11.33
CA ASN A 72 -9.33 16.35 -10.94
C ASN A 72 -8.22 16.57 -11.97
N GLU A 73 -7.34 17.53 -11.68
CA GLU A 73 -6.22 17.89 -12.53
C GLU A 73 -5.25 16.73 -12.77
N GLU A 74 -5.23 15.71 -11.91
CA GLU A 74 -4.34 14.52 -12.00
C GLU A 74 -4.48 13.77 -13.33
N PHE A 75 -5.60 13.94 -14.03
CA PHE A 75 -5.94 13.29 -15.29
C PHE A 75 -5.71 14.16 -16.53
N PHE A 76 -5.12 15.35 -16.35
CA PHE A 76 -4.69 16.23 -17.43
C PHE A 76 -3.16 16.17 -17.58
N LEU A 77 -2.70 15.64 -18.72
CA LEU A 77 -1.29 15.51 -19.11
C LEU A 77 -0.41 14.88 -18.01
N PRO A 78 -0.77 13.69 -17.51
CA PRO A 78 0.07 12.96 -16.57
C PRO A 78 1.39 12.54 -17.23
N GLU A 79 2.39 12.23 -16.41
CA GLU A 79 3.66 11.67 -16.89
C GLU A 79 3.39 10.34 -17.65
N PRO A 80 3.83 10.21 -18.92
CA PRO A 80 3.54 9.05 -19.76
C PRO A 80 3.88 7.68 -19.17
N GLY A 81 5.05 7.55 -18.52
CA GLY A 81 5.53 6.29 -17.94
C GLY A 81 4.67 5.78 -16.78
N ALA A 82 4.27 6.67 -15.87
CA ALA A 82 3.37 6.35 -14.76
C ALA A 82 1.98 5.89 -15.23
N PHE A 83 1.56 6.34 -16.41
CA PHE A 83 0.27 6.03 -16.99
C PHE A 83 0.31 4.72 -17.80
N ALA A 84 1.41 4.44 -18.49
CA ALA A 84 1.55 3.28 -19.38
C ALA A 84 1.27 1.92 -18.69
N THR A 85 1.43 1.80 -17.37
CA THR A 85 1.15 0.55 -16.63
C THR A 85 -0.33 0.27 -16.41
N ARG A 86 -1.17 1.31 -16.45
CA ARG A 86 -2.60 1.21 -16.17
C ARG A 86 -3.43 1.16 -17.45
N TYR A 87 -2.85 1.46 -18.59
CA TYR A 87 -3.62 2.01 -19.69
C TYR A 87 -3.13 1.49 -21.03
N ILE A 88 -3.95 0.64 -21.63
CA ILE A 88 -3.52 -0.31 -22.67
C ILE A 88 -4.32 -0.04 -23.94
N PRO A 89 -3.70 0.57 -24.97
CA PRO A 89 -4.41 0.85 -26.20
C PRO A 89 -4.62 -0.41 -27.01
N ASP A 90 -5.77 -0.48 -27.68
CA ASP A 90 -6.04 -1.56 -28.62
C ASP A 90 -5.13 -1.46 -29.84
N GLU A 91 -4.63 -0.27 -30.17
CA GLU A 91 -3.68 -0.01 -31.26
C GLU A 91 -2.37 0.60 -30.75
N SER A 92 -1.23 -0.02 -31.07
CA SER A 92 0.10 0.39 -30.58
C SER A 92 0.51 1.80 -30.96
N LYS A 93 -0.01 2.34 -32.08
CA LYS A 93 0.26 3.72 -32.53
C LYS A 93 -0.27 4.80 -31.56
N TYR A 94 -1.13 4.41 -30.62
CA TYR A 94 -1.64 5.27 -29.55
C TYR A 94 -0.90 5.09 -28.22
N GLY A 95 0.26 4.42 -28.23
CA GLY A 95 1.09 4.27 -27.06
C GLY A 95 1.70 5.58 -26.59
N LEU A 96 1.77 5.74 -25.26
CA LEU A 96 2.37 6.89 -24.60
C LEU A 96 3.91 6.79 -24.48
N VAL A 97 4.46 5.60 -24.73
CA VAL A 97 5.90 5.31 -24.68
C VAL A 97 6.30 4.46 -25.88
N ASP A 98 7.52 4.65 -26.38
CA ASP A 98 8.04 3.98 -27.60
C ASP A 98 7.98 2.45 -27.53
N HIS A 99 7.97 1.92 -26.31
CA HIS A 99 7.78 0.51 -26.02
C HIS A 99 6.68 0.36 -24.98
N LEU A 100 5.42 0.43 -25.42
CA LEU A 100 4.34 -0.11 -24.59
C LEU A 100 4.64 -1.58 -24.31
N PRO A 101 4.66 -2.01 -23.05
CA PRO A 101 4.67 -3.43 -22.76
C PRO A 101 3.42 -4.02 -23.43
N VAL A 102 3.60 -5.03 -24.29
CA VAL A 102 2.48 -5.83 -24.82
C VAL A 102 1.64 -6.26 -23.63
N ALA A 103 0.31 -6.33 -23.73
CA ALA A 103 -0.57 -6.55 -22.58
C ALA A 103 -0.04 -7.64 -21.62
N THR A 104 0.48 -8.76 -22.13
CA THR A 104 1.07 -9.86 -21.35
C THR A 104 2.24 -9.43 -20.44
N ALA A 105 3.03 -8.43 -20.83
CA ALA A 105 4.11 -7.85 -20.05
C ALA A 105 3.62 -6.91 -18.93
N LEU A 106 2.33 -6.54 -18.91
CA LEU A 106 1.70 -5.78 -17.82
C LEU A 106 1.09 -6.69 -16.74
N ALA A 107 0.95 -7.98 -17.02
CA ALA A 107 0.43 -8.95 -16.07
C ALA A 107 1.31 -9.01 -14.81
N GLY A 108 0.70 -8.76 -13.65
CA GLY A 108 1.40 -8.77 -12.36
C GLY A 108 2.24 -7.53 -12.07
N LEU A 109 2.30 -6.55 -12.99
CA LEU A 109 2.88 -5.24 -12.69
C LEU A 109 1.95 -4.43 -11.77
N PRO A 110 2.53 -3.51 -10.97
CA PRO A 110 1.72 -2.55 -10.24
C PRO A 110 0.91 -1.65 -11.16
N ILE A 111 -0.30 -1.33 -10.71
CA ILE A 111 -1.10 -0.25 -11.26
C ILE A 111 -0.65 1.03 -10.56
N VAL A 112 0.16 1.85 -11.25
CA VAL A 112 0.55 3.17 -10.74
C VAL A 112 -0.54 4.19 -11.07
N TYR A 113 -0.94 4.99 -10.07
CA TYR A 113 -1.97 6.01 -10.23
C TYR A 113 -1.33 7.35 -10.63
N PRO A 114 -2.07 8.23 -11.35
CA PRO A 114 -1.47 9.44 -11.93
C PRO A 114 -0.94 10.42 -10.88
N ILE A 115 -1.61 10.46 -9.73
CA ILE A 115 -1.20 11.22 -8.55
C ILE A 115 0.22 10.87 -8.08
N ALA A 116 0.73 9.65 -8.35
CA ALA A 116 2.10 9.26 -8.01
C ALA A 116 3.13 10.23 -8.60
N SER A 117 2.98 10.63 -9.87
CA SER A 117 3.87 11.59 -10.53
C SER A 117 3.91 12.97 -9.86
N ARG A 118 2.85 13.32 -9.10
CA ARG A 118 2.71 14.61 -8.41
C ARG A 118 3.13 14.58 -6.95
N THR A 119 3.49 13.40 -6.45
CA THR A 119 4.00 13.25 -5.08
C THR A 119 5.48 13.64 -4.96
N GLY A 120 6.16 13.91 -6.09
CA GLY A 120 7.61 14.10 -6.15
C GLY A 120 8.40 12.80 -6.00
N LEU A 121 7.72 11.66 -6.05
CA LEU A 121 8.31 10.33 -5.95
C LEU A 121 8.71 9.83 -7.32
N ASP A 122 9.87 9.18 -7.36
CA ASP A 122 10.32 8.44 -8.53
C ASP A 122 9.33 7.29 -8.79
N PRO A 123 8.67 7.22 -9.96
CA PRO A 123 7.81 6.09 -10.31
C PRO A 123 8.54 4.74 -10.21
N ALA A 124 9.87 4.70 -10.40
CA ALA A 124 10.66 3.49 -10.20
C ALA A 124 10.67 3.03 -8.72
N ALA A 125 10.49 3.94 -7.75
CA ALA A 125 10.36 3.60 -6.34
C ALA A 125 9.06 2.83 -6.02
N LEU A 126 8.08 2.83 -6.94
CA LEU A 126 6.85 2.04 -6.87
C LEU A 126 7.00 0.64 -7.50
N GLN A 127 8.23 0.21 -7.76
CA GLN A 127 8.54 -1.17 -8.14
C GLN A 127 9.27 -1.87 -6.99
N PRO A 128 8.53 -2.44 -6.02
CA PRO A 128 9.13 -3.02 -4.84
C PRO A 128 9.84 -4.33 -5.18
N ALA A 129 10.95 -4.59 -4.48
CA ALA A 129 11.46 -5.95 -4.37
C ALA A 129 10.46 -6.76 -3.51
N MET A 130 9.87 -7.80 -4.09
CA MET A 130 8.93 -8.69 -3.42
C MET A 130 9.61 -10.02 -3.07
N SER A 131 9.40 -10.47 -1.83
CA SER A 131 9.92 -11.75 -1.34
C SER A 131 8.89 -12.48 -0.49
N ASP A 132 8.93 -13.82 -0.52
CA ASP A 132 8.24 -14.68 0.44
C ASP A 132 8.98 -14.75 1.77
N SER A 133 8.24 -14.73 2.87
CA SER A 133 8.79 -14.84 4.23
C SER A 133 7.85 -15.68 5.09
N GLY A 134 7.99 -17.00 4.97
CA GLY A 134 7.08 -17.95 5.59
C GLY A 134 5.66 -17.77 5.04
N PRO A 135 4.63 -17.58 5.90
CA PRO A 135 3.28 -17.34 5.42
C PRO A 135 3.04 -15.91 4.95
N PHE A 136 4.01 -14.99 5.07
CA PHE A 136 3.85 -13.57 4.72
C PHE A 136 4.52 -13.22 3.40
N LYS A 137 4.03 -12.15 2.75
CA LYS A 137 4.76 -11.45 1.68
C LYS A 137 5.43 -10.21 2.26
N ARG A 138 6.61 -9.90 1.78
CA ARG A 138 7.36 -8.69 2.14
C ARG A 138 7.73 -7.91 0.89
N LEU A 139 7.34 -6.64 0.85
CA LEU A 139 7.66 -5.69 -0.20
C LEU A 139 8.59 -4.62 0.35
N VAL A 140 9.64 -4.28 -0.40
CA VAL A 140 10.60 -3.22 -0.05
C VAL A 140 10.63 -2.17 -1.16
N PHE A 141 10.20 -0.97 -0.82
CA PHE A 141 10.17 0.21 -1.69
C PHE A 141 11.36 1.11 -1.35
N LYS A 142 12.34 1.17 -2.27
CA LYS A 142 13.56 1.96 -2.06
C LYS A 142 13.28 3.45 -2.26
N GLY A 143 13.75 4.29 -1.34
CA GLY A 143 13.57 5.75 -1.41
C GLY A 143 12.15 6.24 -1.13
N PHE A 144 11.25 5.35 -0.69
CA PHE A 144 9.83 5.65 -0.47
C PHE A 144 9.48 5.86 1.02
N GLY A 145 10.48 5.86 1.91
CA GLY A 145 10.26 5.91 3.36
C GLY A 145 9.91 7.30 3.91
N SER A 146 10.24 8.37 3.20
CA SER A 146 10.12 9.76 3.70
C SER A 146 8.71 10.35 3.63
N VAL A 147 7.74 9.61 3.08
CA VAL A 147 6.56 10.22 2.44
C VAL A 147 5.25 10.03 3.22
N GLY A 148 5.29 9.53 4.46
CA GLY A 148 4.07 9.26 5.22
C GLY A 148 3.16 8.23 4.54
N ALA A 149 3.75 7.30 3.77
CA ALA A 149 3.02 6.28 3.06
C ALA A 149 2.59 5.14 3.98
N TRP A 150 1.44 4.56 3.69
CA TRP A 150 0.90 3.40 4.40
C TRP A 150 0.21 2.44 3.43
N SER A 151 -0.13 1.25 3.91
CA SER A 151 -0.65 0.18 3.09
C SER A 151 -2.02 -0.31 3.55
N GLN A 152 -2.85 -0.72 2.61
CA GLN A 152 -4.12 -1.37 2.88
C GLN A 152 -4.28 -2.57 1.97
N LEU A 153 -4.72 -3.71 2.48
CA LEU A 153 -5.14 -4.83 1.65
C LEU A 153 -6.66 -4.83 1.49
N THR A 154 -7.13 -5.00 0.27
CA THR A 154 -8.53 -5.27 -0.03
C THR A 154 -8.71 -6.65 -0.67
N SER A 155 -9.82 -7.31 -0.37
CA SER A 155 -10.24 -8.57 -0.96
C SER A 155 -11.74 -8.51 -1.18
N GLU A 156 -12.21 -8.91 -2.38
CA GLU A 156 -13.64 -8.89 -2.73
C GLU A 156 -14.32 -7.53 -2.45
N GLY A 157 -13.62 -6.43 -2.77
CA GLY A 157 -14.16 -5.08 -2.58
C GLY A 157 -14.08 -4.54 -1.13
N SER A 158 -13.64 -5.34 -0.16
CA SER A 158 -13.61 -4.96 1.26
C SER A 158 -12.20 -4.92 1.83
N THR A 159 -11.96 -4.01 2.79
CA THR A 159 -10.70 -3.94 3.52
C THR A 159 -10.50 -5.18 4.39
N VAL A 160 -9.31 -5.78 4.31
CA VAL A 160 -8.92 -6.90 5.16
C VAL A 160 -8.22 -6.36 6.40
N ASN A 161 -8.82 -6.54 7.57
CA ASN A 161 -8.25 -6.05 8.82
C ASN A 161 -6.98 -6.84 9.22
N ARG A 162 -5.99 -6.13 9.80
CA ARG A 162 -4.73 -6.71 10.30
C ARG A 162 -3.98 -7.54 9.24
N SER A 163 -4.02 -7.05 8.00
CA SER A 163 -3.44 -7.71 6.82
C SER A 163 -2.18 -7.04 6.31
N THR A 164 -1.86 -5.83 6.76
CA THR A 164 -0.62 -5.14 6.38
C THR A 164 0.05 -4.45 7.55
N LEU A 165 1.39 -4.40 7.53
CA LEU A 165 2.24 -3.64 8.45
C LEU A 165 3.24 -2.84 7.62
N SER A 166 3.05 -1.53 7.59
CA SER A 166 3.94 -0.56 6.95
C SER A 166 4.98 -0.06 7.96
N GLN A 167 6.25 -0.12 7.58
CA GLN A 167 7.38 0.29 8.43
C GLN A 167 8.34 1.12 7.59
N SER A 168 8.79 2.26 8.09
CA SER A 168 9.72 3.13 7.38
C SER A 168 10.86 3.55 8.31
N ASP A 169 12.09 3.45 7.80
CA ASP A 169 13.29 3.98 8.45
C ASP A 169 13.56 5.45 8.05
N GLY A 170 12.64 6.07 7.32
CA GLY A 170 12.77 7.41 6.74
C GLY A 170 13.43 7.42 5.36
N LYS A 171 14.00 6.30 4.90
CA LYS A 171 14.58 6.14 3.56
C LYS A 171 13.77 5.17 2.73
N ASP A 172 13.56 3.96 3.22
CA ASP A 172 12.84 2.89 2.54
C ASP A 172 11.50 2.62 3.24
N LEU A 173 10.50 2.18 2.48
CA LEU A 173 9.25 1.65 3.04
C LEU A 173 9.28 0.12 2.92
N VAL A 174 9.04 -0.56 4.02
CA VAL A 174 8.87 -2.01 4.09
C VAL A 174 7.42 -2.31 4.43
N VAL A 175 6.77 -3.12 3.60
CA VAL A 175 5.39 -3.55 3.82
C VAL A 175 5.36 -5.06 4.00
N TRP A 176 4.95 -5.49 5.19
CA TRP A 176 4.56 -6.87 5.44
C TRP A 176 3.10 -7.06 5.11
N ILE A 177 2.78 -8.19 4.49
CA ILE A 177 1.44 -8.51 4.03
C ILE A 177 1.08 -9.91 4.53
N ALA A 178 -0.11 -10.01 5.11
CA ALA A 178 -0.80 -11.23 5.47
C ALA A 178 -2.08 -11.36 4.61
N PRO A 179 -1.97 -11.90 3.38
CA PRO A 179 -3.12 -12.05 2.50
C PRO A 179 -4.13 -13.08 3.03
N PRO A 180 -5.44 -12.89 2.78
CA PRO A 180 -6.38 -13.99 2.83
C PRO A 180 -6.09 -15.00 1.70
N ALA A 181 -6.78 -16.14 1.73
CA ALA A 181 -6.76 -17.04 0.59
C ALA A 181 -7.51 -16.38 -0.59
N GLY A 182 -6.95 -16.47 -1.80
CA GLY A 182 -7.55 -15.94 -3.01
C GLY A 182 -6.97 -14.60 -3.49
N PRO A 183 -7.61 -13.98 -4.50
CA PRO A 183 -7.17 -12.70 -5.05
C PRO A 183 -7.40 -11.55 -4.07
N SER A 184 -6.40 -10.70 -3.92
CA SER A 184 -6.44 -9.47 -3.11
C SER A 184 -5.67 -8.36 -3.81
N CYS A 185 -5.79 -7.15 -3.30
CA CYS A 185 -5.07 -5.98 -3.80
C CYS A 185 -4.43 -5.23 -2.65
N LEU A 186 -3.11 -5.07 -2.72
CA LEU A 186 -2.40 -4.15 -1.84
C LEU A 186 -2.46 -2.75 -2.44
N ASN A 187 -3.02 -1.81 -1.71
CA ASN A 187 -3.00 -0.39 -2.05
C ASN A 187 -1.94 0.30 -1.20
N ILE A 188 -1.06 1.04 -1.86
CA ILE A 188 -0.14 1.97 -1.20
C ILE A 188 -0.78 3.35 -1.25
N TRP A 189 -1.00 3.90 -0.07
CA TRP A 189 -1.59 5.19 0.18
C TRP A 189 -0.49 6.19 0.52
N TRP A 190 -0.67 7.40 0.02
CA TRP A 190 0.12 8.57 0.35
C TRP A 190 -0.78 9.64 0.95
N MET A 191 -0.27 10.34 1.97
CA MET A 191 -0.96 11.46 2.59
C MET A 191 -0.23 12.77 2.25
N ASP A 192 -0.94 13.73 1.69
CA ASP A 192 -0.36 15.04 1.40
C ASP A 192 -0.18 15.90 2.66
N SER A 193 0.49 17.05 2.52
CA SER A 193 0.72 18.00 3.62
C SER A 193 -0.55 18.56 4.27
N LYS A 194 -1.73 18.37 3.63
CA LYS A 194 -3.03 18.80 4.14
C LYS A 194 -3.82 17.63 4.76
N GLY A 195 -3.22 16.46 4.89
CA GLY A 195 -3.85 15.26 5.46
C GLY A 195 -4.74 14.50 4.49
N LYS A 196 -4.68 14.80 3.19
CA LYS A 196 -5.51 14.15 2.18
C LYS A 196 -4.85 12.87 1.70
N GLU A 197 -5.57 11.75 1.81
CA GLU A 197 -5.05 10.45 1.39
C GLU A 197 -5.38 10.12 -0.06
N ARG A 198 -4.43 9.48 -0.74
CA ARG A 198 -4.52 9.07 -2.15
C ARG A 198 -3.82 7.74 -2.36
N ILE A 199 -4.45 6.85 -3.13
CA ILE A 199 -3.76 5.65 -3.64
C ILE A 199 -2.79 6.09 -4.72
N VAL A 200 -1.52 5.71 -4.55
CA VAL A 200 -0.45 5.99 -5.53
C VAL A 200 -0.08 4.76 -6.34
N ALA A 201 -0.27 3.57 -5.78
CA ALA A 201 -0.08 2.32 -6.49
C ALA A 201 -0.91 1.18 -5.90
N SER A 202 -1.31 0.25 -6.75
CA SER A 202 -2.04 -0.96 -6.40
C SER A 202 -1.34 -2.20 -6.95
N TYR A 203 -1.17 -3.22 -6.12
CA TYR A 203 -0.45 -4.45 -6.44
C TYR A 203 -1.42 -5.63 -6.31
N PRO A 204 -1.64 -6.42 -7.37
CA PRO A 204 -2.38 -7.66 -7.22
C PRO A 204 -1.57 -8.62 -6.34
N ILE A 205 -2.20 -9.10 -5.28
CA ILE A 205 -1.62 -10.10 -4.36
C ILE A 205 -2.52 -11.33 -4.40
N GLY A 206 -1.92 -12.52 -4.45
CA GLY A 206 -2.68 -13.76 -4.40
C GLY A 206 -1.89 -14.84 -3.68
N LEU A 207 -2.53 -15.50 -2.72
CA LEU A 207 -2.02 -16.71 -2.09
C LEU A 207 -3.03 -17.84 -2.18
N ASN A 208 -2.54 -19.06 -2.16
CA ASN A 208 -3.37 -20.27 -2.12
C ASN A 208 -3.95 -20.50 -0.72
N THR A 209 -3.25 -20.05 0.32
CA THR A 209 -3.63 -20.21 1.73
C THR A 209 -3.59 -18.86 2.43
N ALA A 210 -4.50 -18.67 3.38
CA ALA A 210 -4.52 -17.46 4.20
C ALA A 210 -3.31 -17.41 5.14
N SER A 211 -2.74 -16.23 5.30
CA SER A 211 -1.70 -15.96 6.29
C SER A 211 -2.30 -15.70 7.67
N PRO A 212 -1.55 -15.96 8.75
CA PRO A 212 -1.90 -15.45 10.08
C PRO A 212 -2.02 -13.91 10.05
N LYS A 213 -2.90 -13.35 10.87
CA LYS A 213 -3.04 -11.90 10.98
C LYS A 213 -1.76 -11.27 11.50
N LEU A 214 -1.48 -10.03 11.12
CA LEU A 214 -0.42 -9.19 11.68
C LEU A 214 -0.85 -8.58 13.03
N PRO A 215 0.06 -8.07 13.86
CA PRO A 215 -0.31 -7.34 15.08
C PRO A 215 -1.19 -6.13 14.76
N THR A 216 -2.00 -5.72 15.72
CA THR A 216 -2.66 -4.41 15.66
C THR A 216 -1.61 -3.34 15.91
N ILE A 217 -1.55 -2.33 15.05
CA ILE A 217 -0.55 -1.26 15.10
C ILE A 217 -1.20 -0.02 15.71
N TYR A 218 -0.58 0.53 16.75
CA TYR A 218 -1.00 1.80 17.31
C TYR A 218 -0.27 2.97 16.64
N LYS A 219 -0.90 4.15 16.63
CA LYS A 219 -0.42 5.35 15.93
C LYS A 219 1.05 5.69 16.26
N ILE A 220 1.43 5.55 17.54
CA ILE A 220 2.76 5.89 18.03
C ILE A 220 3.87 5.01 17.42
N PHE A 221 3.55 3.80 16.95
CA PHE A 221 4.50 2.95 16.22
C PHE A 221 4.97 3.62 14.93
N GLY A 222 4.03 4.21 14.16
CA GLY A 222 4.35 4.96 12.96
C GLY A 222 5.03 6.30 13.25
N GLU A 223 4.54 7.04 14.24
CA GLU A 223 5.10 8.36 14.62
C GLU A 223 6.54 8.27 15.12
N SER A 224 6.88 7.19 15.84
CA SER A 224 8.25 6.92 16.31
C SER A 224 9.14 6.28 15.26
N ARG A 225 8.62 5.96 14.06
CA ARG A 225 9.33 5.22 13.00
C ARG A 225 9.89 3.89 13.52
N SER A 226 9.09 3.20 14.32
CA SER A 226 9.45 1.90 14.87
C SER A 226 9.48 0.81 13.78
N GLU A 227 10.30 -0.21 14.01
CA GLU A 227 10.45 -1.35 13.10
C GLU A 227 10.38 -2.67 13.89
N LEU A 228 9.38 -3.47 13.60
CA LEU A 228 9.23 -4.83 14.10
C LEU A 228 10.02 -5.80 13.21
N SER A 229 10.90 -6.57 13.84
CA SER A 229 11.60 -7.70 13.23
C SER A 229 10.93 -9.02 13.59
N GLU A 230 10.54 -9.22 14.85
CA GLU A 230 9.89 -10.44 15.34
C GLU A 230 9.11 -10.16 16.63
N PRO A 231 7.98 -10.87 16.87
CA PRO A 231 7.29 -11.77 15.95
C PRO A 231 6.40 -10.98 14.98
N ILE A 232 6.42 -11.33 13.68
CA ILE A 232 5.56 -10.70 12.66
C ILE A 232 4.11 -11.16 12.76
N ALA A 233 3.88 -12.42 13.16
CA ALA A 233 2.52 -12.93 13.37
C ALA A 233 1.89 -12.25 14.60
N GLY A 234 0.70 -11.69 14.40
CA GLY A 234 -0.10 -11.01 15.42
C GLY A 234 -0.92 -11.94 16.31
N GLU A 235 -0.90 -13.24 16.03
CA GLU A 235 -1.48 -14.29 16.85
C GLU A 235 -0.34 -15.16 17.38
N LEU A 236 -0.22 -15.23 18.70
CA LEU A 236 0.82 -15.97 19.43
C LEU A 236 0.17 -17.13 20.16
N LYS A 237 0.96 -18.17 20.44
CA LYS A 237 0.51 -19.28 21.27
C LYS A 237 0.69 -18.95 22.75
N ALA A 238 -0.31 -19.29 23.55
CA ALA A 238 -0.26 -19.14 25.00
C ALA A 238 0.81 -20.04 25.63
N ASP A 239 1.45 -19.50 26.66
CA ASP A 239 2.41 -20.20 27.53
C ASP A 239 3.64 -20.78 26.82
N GLU A 240 3.85 -20.42 25.55
CA GLU A 240 5.08 -20.68 24.81
C GLU A 240 6.05 -19.48 24.88
N PRO A 241 7.37 -19.70 24.99
CA PRO A 241 8.34 -18.61 24.95
C PRO A 241 8.41 -17.97 23.56
N VAL A 242 8.14 -16.67 23.48
CA VAL A 242 8.18 -15.86 22.25
C VAL A 242 9.32 -14.85 22.32
N THR A 243 10.08 -14.72 21.23
CA THR A 243 11.12 -13.69 21.09
C THR A 243 10.52 -12.45 20.44
N PHE A 244 10.75 -11.30 21.07
CA PHE A 244 10.43 -9.98 20.55
C PHE A 244 11.71 -9.25 20.19
N ARG A 245 11.75 -8.65 19.01
CA ARG A 245 12.81 -7.77 18.54
C ARG A 245 12.20 -6.63 17.73
N ILE A 246 12.38 -5.43 18.25
CA ILE A 246 11.77 -4.22 17.71
C ILE A 246 12.75 -3.05 17.84
N ARG A 247 12.87 -2.25 16.80
CA ARG A 247 13.57 -0.98 16.83
C ARG A 247 12.58 0.12 17.20
N ILE A 248 12.91 0.91 18.21
CA ILE A 248 12.07 1.99 18.72
C ILE A 248 12.97 3.23 18.91
N PRO A 249 13.20 4.02 17.85
CA PRO A 249 14.05 5.20 17.92
C PRO A 249 13.60 6.19 19.01
N GLY A 250 14.56 6.63 19.84
CA GLY A 250 14.30 7.63 20.88
C GLY A 250 13.53 7.14 22.12
N ALA A 251 13.21 5.84 22.21
CA ALA A 251 12.65 5.28 23.44
C ALA A 251 13.72 5.12 24.53
N ASP A 252 13.32 5.39 25.77
CA ASP A 252 14.16 5.19 26.95
C ASP A 252 14.14 3.73 27.39
N SER A 253 12.95 3.12 27.33
CA SER A 253 12.66 1.75 27.74
C SER A 253 11.56 1.15 26.87
N ALA A 254 11.55 -0.19 26.78
CA ALA A 254 10.49 -0.95 26.12
C ALA A 254 10.18 -2.22 26.92
N GLY A 255 8.95 -2.73 26.79
CA GLY A 255 8.48 -3.87 27.57
C GLY A 255 7.20 -4.49 27.03
N LEU A 256 6.85 -5.63 27.59
CA LEU A 256 5.60 -6.34 27.33
C LEU A 256 4.64 -6.13 28.49
N ILE A 257 3.42 -5.69 28.18
CA ILE A 257 2.30 -5.62 29.12
C ILE A 257 1.27 -6.66 28.68
N CYS A 258 1.00 -7.66 29.52
CA CYS A 258 0.00 -8.69 29.27
C CYS A 258 -1.17 -8.52 30.23
N ASN A 259 -2.39 -8.42 29.72
CA ASN A 259 -3.60 -8.27 30.54
C ASN A 259 -3.44 -7.19 31.64
N ASP A 260 -2.92 -6.02 31.24
CA ASP A 260 -2.63 -4.86 32.10
C ASP A 260 -1.54 -5.06 33.18
N GLN A 261 -0.80 -6.17 33.14
CA GLN A 261 0.33 -6.45 34.03
C GLN A 261 1.65 -6.41 33.24
N PRO A 262 2.71 -5.76 33.75
CA PRO A 262 4.05 -5.86 33.17
C PRO A 262 4.56 -7.30 33.24
N VAL A 263 5.06 -7.85 32.13
CA VAL A 263 5.57 -9.23 32.09
C VAL A 263 7.06 -9.30 31.81
N VAL A 264 7.57 -8.52 30.86
CA VAL A 264 8.98 -8.56 30.45
C VAL A 264 9.49 -7.17 30.13
N HIS A 265 10.63 -6.78 30.70
CA HIS A 265 11.41 -5.65 30.20
C HIS A 265 12.32 -6.10 29.06
N LEU A 266 12.28 -5.39 27.93
CA LEU A 266 13.14 -5.68 26.79
C LEU A 266 14.52 -5.04 27.01
N GLN A 267 15.56 -5.79 26.70
CA GLN A 267 16.94 -5.31 26.76
C GLN A 267 17.20 -4.37 25.59
N ARG A 268 17.93 -3.27 25.86
CA ARG A 268 18.22 -2.22 24.88
C ARG A 268 19.64 -2.36 24.32
N ASN A 269 19.79 -2.21 23.01
CA ASN A 269 21.06 -1.99 22.30
C ASN A 269 20.86 -0.92 21.21
N GLY A 270 21.30 0.31 21.49
CA GLY A 270 20.99 1.46 20.65
C GLY A 270 19.48 1.71 20.60
N ASP A 271 18.93 1.74 19.39
CA ASP A 271 17.48 1.84 19.15
C ASP A 271 16.77 0.48 19.18
N TRP A 272 17.49 -0.64 19.28
CA TRP A 272 16.91 -1.97 19.27
C TRP A 272 16.57 -2.44 20.67
N PHE A 273 15.38 -3.02 20.81
CA PHE A 273 14.89 -3.67 22.02
C PHE A 273 14.59 -5.12 21.73
N PHE A 274 15.08 -6.02 22.58
CA PHE A 274 14.97 -7.46 22.40
C PHE A 274 14.73 -8.17 23.73
N GLY A 275 13.95 -9.24 23.69
CA GLY A 275 13.65 -10.04 24.87
C GLY A 275 12.86 -11.28 24.51
N ARG A 276 12.93 -12.28 25.38
CA ARG A 276 12.16 -13.51 25.26
C ARG A 276 11.27 -13.64 26.49
N GLY A 277 9.99 -13.90 26.26
CA GLY A 277 8.99 -13.99 27.33
C GLY A 277 7.97 -15.08 27.07
N THR A 278 7.48 -15.69 28.13
CA THR A 278 6.29 -16.54 28.07
C THR A 278 5.07 -15.65 28.28
N VAL A 279 4.14 -15.68 27.32
CA VAL A 279 2.96 -14.81 27.33
C VAL A 279 1.72 -15.64 27.67
N PRO A 280 0.95 -15.29 28.71
CA PRO A 280 -0.27 -16.00 29.04
C PRO A 280 -1.36 -15.71 28.00
N GLN A 281 -2.37 -16.59 27.95
CA GLN A 281 -3.56 -16.37 27.12
C GLN A 281 -4.19 -14.99 27.36
N GLY A 282 -4.64 -14.34 26.28
CA GLY A 282 -5.26 -13.01 26.34
C GLY A 282 -4.64 -12.04 25.33
N LYS A 283 -4.22 -10.88 25.82
CA LYS A 283 -3.60 -9.83 25.00
C LYS A 283 -2.22 -9.49 25.53
N VAL A 284 -1.26 -9.31 24.62
CA VAL A 284 0.04 -8.73 24.95
C VAL A 284 0.30 -7.49 24.10
N CYS A 285 0.67 -6.41 24.77
CA CYS A 285 1.04 -5.15 24.16
C CYS A 285 2.56 -4.95 24.28
N VAL A 286 3.21 -4.65 23.16
CA VAL A 286 4.57 -4.10 23.17
C VAL A 286 4.43 -2.61 23.43
N CYS A 287 5.06 -2.13 24.50
CA CYS A 287 4.99 -0.75 24.93
C CYS A 287 6.37 -0.11 25.03
N ALA A 288 6.43 1.22 24.95
CA ALA A 288 7.66 1.99 25.16
C ALA A 288 7.41 3.27 25.97
N GLN A 289 8.46 3.73 26.65
CA GLN A 289 8.51 5.05 27.29
C GLN A 289 9.44 5.97 26.49
N PHE A 290 9.09 7.26 26.44
CA PHE A 290 9.83 8.28 25.72
C PHE A 290 10.01 9.53 26.59
N GLY A 291 11.19 10.16 26.51
CA GLY A 291 11.50 11.45 27.14
C GLY A 291 11.48 11.44 28.66
N GLY A 292 11.88 10.34 29.31
CA GLY A 292 11.93 10.19 30.77
C GLY A 292 10.55 10.19 31.45
N LYS A 293 9.48 10.04 30.69
CA LYS A 293 8.10 10.06 31.19
C LYS A 293 7.72 8.74 31.85
N SER A 294 6.84 8.81 32.85
CA SER A 294 6.39 7.64 33.62
C SER A 294 5.36 6.76 32.90
N TYR A 295 4.67 7.28 31.88
CA TYR A 295 3.62 6.54 31.19
C TYR A 295 4.14 5.79 29.96
N TRP A 296 3.53 4.63 29.72
CA TRP A 296 3.86 3.72 28.63
C TRP A 296 2.93 3.97 27.43
N HIS A 297 3.50 3.99 26.23
CA HIS A 297 2.75 4.03 24.98
C HIS A 297 2.68 2.65 24.37
N GLY A 298 1.47 2.16 24.07
CA GLY A 298 1.30 0.93 23.31
C GLY A 298 1.71 1.12 21.86
N LEU A 299 2.55 0.23 21.34
CA LEU A 299 3.06 0.24 19.96
C LEU A 299 2.36 -0.82 19.11
N LEU A 300 2.30 -2.05 19.61
CA LEU A 300 1.76 -3.21 18.91
C LEU A 300 0.96 -4.07 19.88
N LEU A 301 -0.19 -4.56 19.44
CA LEU A 301 -1.04 -5.47 20.22
C LEU A 301 -1.18 -6.82 19.50
N TYR A 302 -0.94 -7.89 20.24
CA TYR A 302 -1.04 -9.27 19.81
C TYR A 302 -2.18 -9.98 20.53
N ASP A 303 -2.75 -10.97 19.86
CA ASP A 303 -3.67 -11.93 20.46
C ASP A 303 -2.87 -13.16 20.88
N VAL A 304 -3.10 -13.65 22.10
CA VAL A 304 -2.46 -14.86 22.62
C VAL A 304 -3.55 -15.91 22.84
N ARG A 305 -3.43 -17.07 22.18
CA ARG A 305 -4.42 -18.15 22.19
C ARG A 305 -3.83 -19.49 22.56
#